data_AF-A0A7X5VN68-F1
#
_entry.id   AF-A0A7X5VN68-F1
#
_cell.length_a   1.000
_cell.length_b   1.000
_cell.length_c   1.000
_cell.angle_alpha   90.00
_cell.angle_beta   90.00
_cell.angle_gamma   90.00
#
_symmetry.space_group_name_H-M   'P 1'
#
loop_
_entity.id
_entity.type
_entity.pdbx_description
1 polymer ?
#
loop_
_entity_poly.entity_id
_entity_poly.type
_entity_poly.pdbx_seq_one_letter_code
_entity_poly.pdbx_strand_id
1 'polypeptide(L)'
;MSCERIQDLLFDYVDGSLDAAGRERVTSHLESCTECAALVAGLEHENADEDLTRAVLSRTSKNGCEQSVERLPDWIDGSLDALDTELISGHVAHCAECAALAAVMRTMSADLPALAEAEADASFTGDVLAATSARLPAWVEPTLAAFAEVEPDERFLDEVMAATAHRQSVAARWAARVEAWFGTLIQRPRIAWEGAYVMSVVLVLLVSFPGSPLAAVPQKALELAQTDPNKIEQPFVELEAGINTAASEAWFTTRKVTRTLVVKASVSSGDVYRKAKRDLGTLWDSIASDTESEQEQTQEEASTNGESK
;
A
#
# COMPACT_ATOMS: atom_id res chain seq x y z
N MET A 1 -50.73 -34.85 -8.15
CA MET A 1 -50.34 -34.73 -6.73
C MET A 1 -51.02 -33.50 -6.15
N SER A 2 -51.21 -33.42 -4.84
CA SER A 2 -51.58 -32.16 -4.19
C SER A 2 -50.40 -31.19 -4.22
N CYS A 3 -50.67 -29.88 -4.22
CA CYS A 3 -49.63 -28.85 -4.17
C CYS A 3 -48.73 -28.99 -2.92
N GLU A 4 -49.31 -29.36 -1.78
CA GLU A 4 -48.59 -29.59 -0.52
C GLU A 4 -47.51 -30.68 -0.68
N ARG A 5 -47.84 -31.80 -1.31
CA ARG A 5 -46.90 -32.90 -1.58
C ARG A 5 -45.78 -32.48 -2.54
N ILE A 6 -46.07 -31.54 -3.44
CA ILE A 6 -45.07 -31.02 -4.38
C ILE A 6 -44.16 -30.02 -3.69
N GLN A 7 -44.69 -29.14 -2.83
CA GLN A 7 -43.92 -28.19 -2.04
C GLN A 7 -42.85 -28.89 -1.19
N ASP A 8 -43.20 -30.03 -0.57
CA ASP A 8 -42.24 -30.87 0.17
C ASP A 8 -41.08 -31.40 -0.70
N LEU A 9 -41.31 -31.56 -2.01
CA LEU A 9 -40.34 -32.13 -2.96
C LEU A 9 -39.59 -31.06 -3.78
N LEU A 10 -39.92 -29.77 -3.62
CA LEU A 10 -39.32 -28.71 -4.44
C LEU A 10 -37.83 -28.50 -4.16
N PHE A 11 -37.40 -28.60 -2.90
CA PHE A 11 -35.98 -28.48 -2.55
C PHE A 11 -35.15 -29.61 -3.19
N ASP A 12 -35.60 -30.85 -3.04
CA ASP A 12 -34.96 -32.01 -3.67
C ASP A 12 -34.96 -31.94 -5.21
N TYR A 13 -35.98 -31.28 -5.79
CA TYR A 13 -36.06 -31.03 -7.22
C TYR A 13 -35.02 -30.01 -7.69
N VAL A 14 -34.90 -28.87 -7.01
CA VAL A 14 -33.94 -27.81 -7.34
C VAL A 14 -32.49 -28.26 -7.10
N ASP A 15 -32.23 -29.00 -6.02
CA ASP A 15 -30.90 -29.55 -5.70
C ASP A 15 -30.53 -30.76 -6.58
N GLY A 16 -31.46 -31.24 -7.41
CA GLY A 16 -31.24 -32.38 -8.30
C GLY A 16 -31.11 -33.74 -7.60
N SER A 17 -31.55 -33.85 -6.34
CA SER A 17 -31.47 -35.08 -5.53
C SER A 17 -32.60 -36.07 -5.84
N LEU A 18 -33.69 -35.64 -6.48
CA LEU A 18 -34.79 -36.51 -6.89
C LEU A 18 -34.39 -37.54 -7.96
N ASP A 19 -34.91 -38.76 -7.81
CA ASP A 19 -34.83 -39.79 -8.85
C ASP A 19 -35.58 -39.37 -10.13
N ALA A 20 -35.37 -40.11 -11.22
CA ALA A 20 -35.96 -39.77 -12.52
C ALA A 20 -37.50 -39.71 -12.48
N ALA A 21 -38.12 -40.65 -11.75
CA ALA A 21 -39.57 -40.72 -11.61
C ALA A 21 -40.14 -39.60 -10.71
N GLY A 22 -39.39 -39.16 -9.70
CA GLY A 22 -39.71 -38.00 -8.87
C GLY A 22 -39.67 -36.72 -9.68
N ARG A 23 -38.59 -36.50 -10.44
CA ARG A 23 -38.45 -35.34 -11.32
C ARG A 23 -39.57 -35.24 -12.34
N GLU A 24 -39.87 -36.31 -13.07
CA GLU A 24 -40.96 -36.30 -14.07
C GLU A 24 -42.32 -35.94 -13.46
N ARG A 25 -42.61 -36.45 -12.26
CA ARG A 25 -43.85 -36.13 -11.52
C ARG A 25 -43.92 -34.67 -11.06
N VAL A 26 -42.79 -34.09 -10.63
CA VAL A 26 -42.72 -32.68 -10.25
C VAL A 26 -42.82 -31.79 -11.49
N THR A 27 -42.06 -32.06 -12.56
CA THR A 27 -42.11 -31.30 -13.82
C THR A 27 -43.53 -31.29 -14.41
N SER A 28 -44.19 -32.45 -14.49
CA SER A 28 -45.57 -32.53 -14.97
C SER A 28 -46.56 -31.71 -14.12
N HIS A 29 -46.31 -31.58 -12.81
CA HIS A 29 -47.12 -30.71 -11.96
C HIS A 29 -46.84 -29.23 -12.23
N LEU A 30 -45.57 -28.83 -12.35
CA LEU A 30 -45.17 -27.45 -12.62
C LEU A 30 -45.75 -26.91 -13.94
N GLU A 31 -45.88 -27.75 -14.95
CA GLU A 31 -46.55 -27.40 -16.22
C GLU A 31 -48.04 -27.03 -16.03
N SER A 32 -48.67 -27.55 -14.98
CA SER A 32 -50.11 -27.38 -14.72
C SER A 32 -50.45 -26.41 -13.58
N CYS A 33 -49.47 -26.06 -12.73
CA CYS A 33 -49.68 -25.25 -11.53
C CYS A 33 -48.73 -24.04 -11.51
N THR A 34 -49.28 -22.85 -11.80
CA THR A 34 -48.53 -21.60 -11.89
C THR A 34 -47.92 -21.15 -10.56
N GLU A 35 -48.56 -21.43 -9.43
CA GLU A 35 -48.03 -21.09 -8.09
C GLU A 35 -46.78 -21.88 -7.75
N CYS A 36 -46.78 -23.20 -8.00
CA CYS A 36 -45.60 -24.04 -7.77
C CYS A 36 -44.48 -23.70 -8.76
N ALA A 37 -44.81 -23.37 -10.02
CA ALA A 37 -43.83 -22.90 -11.00
C ALA A 37 -43.15 -21.58 -10.58
N ALA A 38 -43.92 -20.63 -10.02
CA ALA A 38 -43.37 -19.37 -9.52
C ALA A 38 -42.45 -19.58 -8.30
N LEU A 39 -42.78 -20.52 -7.41
CA LEU A 39 -41.92 -20.90 -6.29
C LEU A 39 -40.57 -21.47 -6.75
N VAL A 40 -40.58 -22.38 -7.74
CA VAL A 40 -39.34 -22.94 -8.31
C VAL A 40 -38.50 -21.85 -8.97
N ALA A 41 -39.12 -20.95 -9.74
CA ALA A 41 -38.41 -19.84 -10.36
C ALA A 41 -37.74 -18.90 -9.33
N GLY A 42 -38.33 -18.74 -8.14
CA GLY A 42 -37.72 -18.01 -7.04
C GLY A 42 -36.51 -18.72 -6.44
N LEU A 43 -36.62 -20.03 -6.20
CA LEU A 43 -35.52 -20.85 -5.67
C LEU A 43 -34.35 -20.97 -6.66
N GLU A 44 -34.61 -21.07 -7.96
CA GLU A 44 -33.56 -21.05 -8.99
C GLU A 44 -32.84 -19.69 -9.05
N HIS A 45 -33.53 -18.59 -8.69
CA HIS A 45 -32.91 -17.26 -8.64
C HIS A 45 -31.97 -17.09 -7.44
N GLU A 46 -32.27 -17.70 -6.30
CA GLU A 46 -31.37 -17.74 -5.15
C GLU A 46 -30.13 -18.61 -5.42
N ASN A 47 -30.28 -19.71 -6.16
CA ASN A 47 -29.14 -20.53 -6.58
C ASN A 47 -28.28 -19.88 -7.69
N ALA A 48 -28.83 -18.95 -8.48
CA ALA A 48 -28.00 -18.11 -9.36
C ALA A 48 -27.01 -17.22 -8.57
N ASP A 49 -27.28 -16.98 -7.28
CA ASP A 49 -26.39 -16.29 -6.36
C ASP A 49 -25.24 -17.17 -5.86
N GLU A 50 -25.29 -18.51 -5.99
CA GLU A 50 -24.12 -19.37 -5.74
C GLU A 50 -23.05 -19.18 -6.81
N ASP A 51 -23.43 -18.94 -8.06
CA ASP A 51 -22.49 -18.59 -9.13
C ASP A 51 -21.94 -17.19 -8.92
N LEU A 52 -22.73 -16.25 -8.41
CA LEU A 52 -22.22 -14.96 -7.97
C LEU A 52 -21.29 -15.10 -6.77
N THR A 53 -21.62 -15.95 -5.79
CA THR A 53 -20.78 -16.23 -4.62
C THR A 53 -19.47 -16.90 -5.03
N ARG A 54 -19.51 -17.85 -5.97
CA ARG A 54 -18.31 -18.48 -6.55
C ARG A 54 -17.51 -17.50 -7.41
N ALA A 55 -18.16 -16.61 -8.14
CA ALA A 55 -17.51 -15.55 -8.91
C ALA A 55 -16.88 -14.48 -8.00
N VAL A 56 -17.57 -14.09 -6.93
CA VAL A 56 -17.08 -13.15 -5.91
C VAL A 56 -15.94 -13.81 -5.14
N LEU A 57 -16.08 -15.07 -4.72
CA LEU A 57 -15.01 -15.81 -4.06
C LEU A 57 -13.83 -15.99 -4.99
N SER A 58 -13.98 -16.46 -6.23
CA SER A 58 -12.84 -16.58 -7.17
C SER A 58 -12.17 -15.23 -7.49
N ARG A 59 -12.93 -14.13 -7.49
CA ARG A 59 -12.41 -12.78 -7.77
C ARG A 59 -11.80 -12.11 -6.54
N THR A 60 -12.30 -12.40 -5.34
CA THR A 60 -11.77 -11.89 -4.06
C THR A 60 -10.70 -12.79 -3.45
N SER A 61 -10.72 -14.09 -3.78
CA SER A 61 -9.70 -15.10 -3.52
C SER A 61 -8.61 -15.09 -4.58
N LYS A 62 -8.39 -13.95 -5.26
CA LYS A 62 -7.19 -13.68 -6.05
C LYS A 62 -6.02 -14.37 -5.34
N ASN A 63 -5.33 -15.26 -6.06
CA ASN A 63 -4.45 -16.29 -5.50
C ASN A 63 -3.67 -15.73 -4.30
N GLY A 64 -3.82 -16.32 -3.12
CA GLY A 64 -3.28 -15.75 -1.87
C GLY A 64 -1.80 -15.43 -1.98
N CYS A 65 -1.06 -16.19 -2.80
CA CYS A 65 0.34 -15.92 -3.14
C CYS A 65 0.52 -14.62 -3.93
N GLU A 66 -0.29 -14.33 -4.95
CA GLU A 66 -0.19 -13.10 -5.75
C GLU A 66 -0.40 -11.86 -4.86
N GLN A 67 -1.46 -11.86 -4.06
CA GLN A 67 -1.71 -10.76 -3.12
C GLN A 67 -0.60 -10.64 -2.06
N SER A 68 -0.05 -11.76 -1.62
CA SER A 68 1.04 -11.76 -0.64
C SER A 68 2.34 -11.23 -1.23
N VAL A 69 2.65 -11.58 -2.49
CA VAL A 69 3.81 -11.05 -3.23
C VAL A 69 3.71 -9.54 -3.40
N GLU A 70 2.52 -9.01 -3.71
CA GLU A 70 2.30 -7.57 -3.82
C GLU A 70 2.48 -6.81 -2.49
N ARG A 71 2.08 -7.42 -1.36
CA ARG A 71 2.14 -6.82 -0.01
C ARG A 71 3.41 -7.11 0.78
N LEU A 72 4.22 -8.07 0.34
CA LEU A 72 5.46 -8.50 1.02
C LEU A 72 6.47 -7.37 1.27
N PRO A 73 6.73 -6.42 0.34
CA PRO A 73 7.60 -5.28 0.62
C PRO A 73 7.12 -4.45 1.81
N ASP A 74 5.84 -4.07 1.80
CA ASP A 74 5.22 -3.26 2.85
C ASP A 74 5.23 -4.00 4.20
N TRP A 75 5.06 -5.33 4.19
CA TRP A 75 5.16 -6.14 5.40
C TRP A 75 6.56 -6.17 5.98
N ILE A 76 7.60 -6.27 5.14
CA ILE A 76 9.01 -6.29 5.56
C ILE A 76 9.43 -4.91 6.08
N ASP A 77 8.94 -3.84 5.47
CA ASP A 77 9.20 -2.46 5.88
C ASP A 77 8.35 -2.04 7.11
N GLY A 78 7.42 -2.89 7.55
CA GLY A 78 6.54 -2.62 8.68
C GLY A 78 5.52 -1.51 8.42
N SER A 79 5.15 -1.28 7.16
CA SER A 79 4.23 -0.21 6.73
C SER A 79 2.78 -0.67 6.58
N LEU A 80 2.50 -1.99 6.64
CA LEU A 80 1.15 -2.54 6.62
C LEU A 80 0.37 -2.21 7.90
N ASP A 81 -0.96 -2.12 7.78
CA ASP A 81 -1.82 -2.07 8.95
C ASP A 81 -1.84 -3.42 9.70
N ALA A 82 -2.43 -3.42 10.91
CA ALA A 82 -2.42 -4.59 11.79
C ALA A 82 -3.11 -5.82 11.17
N LEU A 83 -4.20 -5.62 10.43
CA LEU A 83 -4.96 -6.70 9.82
C LEU A 83 -4.19 -7.30 8.64
N ASP A 84 -3.68 -6.45 7.75
CA ASP A 84 -2.86 -6.88 6.61
C ASP A 84 -1.57 -7.57 7.11
N THR A 85 -0.98 -7.09 8.20
CA THR A 85 0.18 -7.74 8.84
C THR A 85 -0.15 -9.16 9.31
N GLU A 86 -1.29 -9.35 9.99
CA GLU A 86 -1.72 -10.67 10.47
C GLU A 86 -1.98 -11.62 9.29
N LEU A 87 -2.68 -11.16 8.26
CA LEU A 87 -2.97 -11.93 7.05
C LEU A 87 -1.69 -12.39 6.33
N ILE A 88 -0.75 -11.48 6.09
CA ILE A 88 0.52 -11.81 5.43
C ILE A 88 1.37 -12.72 6.31
N SER A 89 1.42 -12.48 7.63
CA SER A 89 2.17 -13.35 8.54
C SER A 89 1.62 -14.79 8.55
N GLY A 90 0.29 -14.94 8.57
CA GLY A 90 -0.38 -16.23 8.51
C GLY A 90 -0.13 -16.95 7.19
N HIS A 91 -0.18 -16.23 6.05
CA HIS A 91 0.12 -16.82 4.75
C HIS A 91 1.58 -17.26 4.62
N VAL A 92 2.53 -16.39 4.97
CA VAL A 92 3.97 -16.68 4.94
C VAL A 92 4.32 -17.88 5.83
N ALA A 93 3.62 -18.05 6.96
CA ALA A 93 3.80 -19.21 7.82
C ALA A 93 3.40 -20.55 7.18
N HIS A 94 2.52 -20.55 6.18
CA HIS A 94 1.96 -21.77 5.58
C HIS A 94 2.29 -21.95 4.09
N CYS A 95 2.89 -20.95 3.44
CA CYS A 95 3.25 -20.99 2.03
C CYS A 95 4.79 -20.93 1.87
N ALA A 96 5.41 -22.05 1.49
CA ALA A 96 6.86 -22.18 1.37
C ALA A 96 7.47 -21.21 0.35
N GLU A 97 6.80 -20.97 -0.78
CA GLU A 97 7.27 -20.04 -1.81
C GLU A 97 7.30 -18.59 -1.30
N CYS A 98 6.23 -18.15 -0.63
CA CYS A 98 6.16 -16.82 -0.04
C CYS A 98 7.15 -16.67 1.12
N ALA A 99 7.39 -17.71 1.91
CA ALA A 99 8.41 -17.70 2.96
C ALA A 99 9.83 -17.55 2.41
N ALA A 100 10.15 -18.26 1.33
CA ALA A 100 11.45 -18.13 0.66
C ALA A 100 11.65 -16.71 0.10
N LEU A 101 10.64 -16.16 -0.58
CA LEU A 101 10.69 -14.79 -1.08
C LEU A 101 10.86 -13.77 0.05
N ALA A 102 10.09 -13.90 1.13
CA ALA A 102 10.20 -13.04 2.30
C ALA A 102 11.61 -13.07 2.92
N ALA A 103 12.24 -14.24 3.00
CA ALA A 103 13.60 -14.39 3.50
C ALA A 103 14.60 -13.63 2.63
N VAL A 104 14.54 -13.79 1.30
CA VAL A 104 15.41 -13.06 0.35
C VAL A 104 15.24 -11.55 0.51
N MET A 105 14.01 -11.06 0.57
CA MET A 105 13.74 -9.62 0.68
C MET A 105 14.22 -9.04 2.02
N ARG A 106 14.14 -9.80 3.12
CA ARG A 106 14.72 -9.38 4.42
C ARG A 106 16.23 -9.30 4.37
N THR A 107 16.90 -10.28 3.77
CA THR A 107 18.35 -10.25 3.56
C THR A 107 18.74 -9.01 2.75
N MET A 108 18.04 -8.76 1.63
CA MET A 108 18.27 -7.56 0.83
C MET A 108 18.03 -6.26 1.61
N SER A 109 16.96 -6.18 2.41
CA SER A 109 16.65 -5.00 3.23
C SER A 109 17.73 -4.73 4.28
N ALA A 110 18.35 -5.78 4.83
CA ALA A 110 19.46 -5.68 5.76
C ALA A 110 20.77 -5.25 5.07
N ASP A 111 21.06 -5.79 3.87
CA ASP A 111 22.35 -5.59 3.19
C ASP A 111 22.41 -4.29 2.39
N LEU A 112 21.29 -3.84 1.81
CA LEU A 112 21.23 -2.66 0.93
C LEU A 112 21.71 -1.36 1.61
N PRO A 113 21.36 -1.06 2.88
CA PRO A 113 21.91 0.10 3.57
C PRO A 113 23.44 0.06 3.70
N ALA A 114 24.02 -1.12 3.97
CA ALA A 114 25.47 -1.28 4.06
C ALA A 114 26.14 -1.09 2.69
N LEU A 115 25.54 -1.62 1.62
CA LEU A 115 26.00 -1.40 0.24
C LEU A 115 25.89 0.07 -0.19
N ALA A 116 24.89 0.81 0.30
CA ALA A 116 24.74 2.23 0.02
C ALA A 116 25.80 3.09 0.73
N GLU A 117 26.31 2.65 1.88
CA GLU A 117 27.42 3.29 2.60
C GLU A 117 28.80 2.88 2.08
N ALA A 118 28.90 1.78 1.34
CA ALA A 118 30.17 1.31 0.80
C ALA A 118 30.67 2.26 -0.30
N GLU A 119 31.85 2.84 -0.08
CA GLU A 119 32.54 3.63 -1.09
C GLU A 119 33.10 2.65 -2.13
N ALA A 120 32.58 2.72 -3.36
CA ALA A 120 33.09 1.91 -4.46
C ALA A 120 34.57 2.26 -4.70
N ASP A 121 35.43 1.24 -4.73
CA ASP A 121 36.84 1.46 -5.05
C ASP A 121 36.98 1.97 -6.50
N ALA A 122 38.12 2.58 -6.81
CA ALA A 122 38.37 3.17 -8.12
C ALA A 122 38.33 2.14 -9.27
N SER A 123 38.52 0.84 -8.98
CA SER A 123 38.43 -0.26 -9.94
C SER A 123 37.02 -0.81 -10.12
N PHE A 124 36.11 -0.64 -9.15
CA PHE A 124 34.77 -1.22 -9.15
C PHE A 124 34.00 -1.00 -10.46
N THR A 125 33.97 0.24 -10.96
CA THR A 125 33.31 0.57 -12.23
C THR A 125 33.95 -0.19 -13.39
N GLY A 126 35.28 -0.31 -13.41
CA GLY A 126 36.02 -1.08 -14.42
C GLY A 126 35.70 -2.58 -14.34
N ASP A 127 35.64 -3.13 -13.15
CA ASP A 127 35.35 -4.55 -12.91
C ASP A 127 33.90 -4.90 -13.26
N VAL A 128 32.94 -4.05 -12.90
CA VAL A 128 31.54 -4.21 -13.29
C VAL A 128 31.38 -4.16 -14.81
N LEU A 129 32.03 -3.19 -15.47
CA LEU A 129 32.00 -3.08 -16.94
C LEU A 129 32.67 -4.29 -17.59
N ALA A 130 33.81 -4.76 -17.08
CA ALA A 130 34.49 -5.94 -17.58
C ALA A 130 33.64 -7.21 -17.39
N ALA A 131 33.01 -7.39 -16.23
CA ALA A 131 32.17 -8.54 -15.93
C ALA A 131 30.86 -8.55 -16.73
N THR A 132 30.23 -7.39 -16.90
CA THR A 132 28.98 -7.27 -17.69
C THR A 132 29.24 -7.37 -19.18
N SER A 133 30.31 -6.75 -19.70
CA SER A 133 30.71 -6.91 -21.11
C SER A 133 31.16 -8.33 -21.44
N ALA A 134 31.87 -9.01 -20.55
CA ALA A 134 32.28 -10.41 -20.75
C ALA A 134 31.10 -11.40 -20.76
N ARG A 135 29.94 -11.03 -20.18
CA ARG A 135 28.71 -11.83 -20.21
C ARG A 135 27.80 -11.53 -21.39
N LEU A 136 28.11 -10.53 -22.22
CA LEU A 136 27.32 -10.27 -23.41
C LEU A 136 27.51 -11.42 -24.40
N PRO A 137 26.42 -12.04 -24.88
CA PRO A 137 26.53 -13.09 -25.87
C PRO A 137 27.11 -12.50 -27.17
N ALA A 138 27.94 -13.27 -27.86
CA ALA A 138 28.77 -12.83 -28.99
C ALA A 138 28.02 -12.17 -30.16
N TRP A 139 26.69 -12.27 -30.21
CA TRP A 139 25.86 -11.61 -31.22
C TRP A 139 25.53 -10.14 -30.89
N VAL A 140 25.86 -9.65 -29.68
CA VAL A 140 25.55 -8.28 -29.22
C VAL A 140 26.67 -7.27 -29.57
N GLU A 141 27.90 -7.71 -29.76
CA GLU A 141 29.01 -6.81 -30.10
C GLU A 141 28.81 -6.03 -31.42
N PRO A 142 28.34 -6.65 -32.53
CA PRO A 142 28.14 -5.91 -33.78
C PRO A 142 27.02 -4.87 -33.67
N THR A 143 26.00 -5.14 -32.85
CA THR A 143 24.85 -4.27 -32.66
C THR A 143 25.18 -3.08 -31.75
N LEU A 144 25.97 -3.26 -30.69
CA LEU A 144 26.37 -2.15 -29.80
C LEU A 144 27.22 -1.09 -30.53
N ALA A 145 28.15 -1.52 -31.39
CA ALA A 145 28.92 -0.60 -32.21
C ALA A 145 28.02 0.20 -33.17
N ALA A 146 26.98 -0.44 -33.73
CA ALA A 146 26.00 0.24 -34.55
C ALA A 146 25.10 1.20 -33.75
N PHE A 147 24.73 0.86 -32.52
CA PHE A 147 23.92 1.74 -31.65
C PHE A 147 24.68 2.96 -31.14
N ALA A 148 26.01 2.91 -31.04
CA ALA A 148 26.83 4.06 -30.64
C ALA A 148 26.80 5.21 -31.66
N GLU A 149 26.50 4.91 -32.94
CA GLU A 149 26.34 5.91 -34.00
C GLU A 149 24.88 6.37 -34.19
N VAL A 150 23.91 5.67 -33.59
CA VAL A 150 22.49 6.05 -33.68
C VAL A 150 22.21 7.14 -32.65
N GLU A 151 22.11 8.38 -33.12
CA GLU A 151 21.51 9.47 -32.34
C GLU A 151 20.04 9.08 -32.06
N PRO A 152 19.63 8.87 -30.79
CA PRO A 152 18.26 8.54 -30.47
C PRO A 152 17.36 9.70 -30.90
N ASP A 153 16.30 9.39 -31.63
CA ASP A 153 15.34 10.41 -32.03
C ASP A 153 14.53 10.90 -30.82
N GLU A 154 13.91 12.08 -30.94
CA GLU A 154 13.11 12.68 -29.87
C GLU A 154 11.97 11.75 -29.41
N ARG A 155 11.50 10.87 -30.31
CA ARG A 155 10.43 9.90 -30.02
C ARG A 155 10.89 8.78 -29.08
N PHE A 156 12.11 8.29 -29.24
CA PHE A 156 12.68 7.29 -28.33
C PHE A 156 12.74 7.84 -26.91
N LEU A 157 13.15 9.10 -26.75
CA LEU A 157 13.20 9.75 -25.44
C LEU A 157 11.81 9.88 -24.82
N ASP A 158 10.82 10.29 -25.62
CA ASP A 158 9.41 10.38 -25.19
C ASP A 158 8.83 9.00 -24.82
N GLU A 159 9.13 7.95 -25.58
CA GLU A 159 8.68 6.58 -25.32
C GLU A 159 9.33 5.99 -24.06
N VAL A 160 10.64 6.20 -23.87
CA VAL A 160 11.35 5.78 -22.66
C VAL A 160 10.84 6.55 -21.46
N MET A 161 10.61 7.87 -21.59
CA MET A 161 10.02 8.68 -20.53
C MET A 161 8.58 8.27 -20.23
N ALA A 162 7.77 7.93 -21.22
CA ALA A 162 6.41 7.41 -21.01
C ALA A 162 6.42 6.03 -20.31
N ALA A 163 7.33 5.15 -20.71
CA ALA A 163 7.48 3.80 -20.14
C ALA A 163 8.06 3.84 -18.71
N THR A 164 9.00 4.75 -18.44
CA THR A 164 9.58 4.92 -17.10
C THR A 164 8.72 5.78 -16.18
N ALA A 165 7.93 6.72 -16.71
CA ALA A 165 6.88 7.42 -15.95
C ALA A 165 5.78 6.47 -15.47
N HIS A 166 5.63 5.30 -16.10
CA HIS A 166 4.78 4.21 -15.61
C HIS A 166 5.31 3.50 -14.36
N ARG A 167 6.56 3.74 -13.93
CA ARG A 167 6.92 3.55 -12.51
C ARG A 167 6.26 4.68 -11.72
N GLN A 168 4.96 4.49 -11.47
CA GLN A 168 4.10 5.44 -10.79
C GLN A 168 4.82 5.98 -9.54
N SER A 169 5.06 7.30 -9.56
CA SER A 169 5.54 8.01 -8.39
C SER A 169 4.67 7.63 -7.19
N VAL A 170 5.26 7.56 -6.00
CA VAL A 170 4.53 7.22 -4.77
C VAL A 170 3.26 8.09 -4.64
N ALA A 171 3.32 9.34 -5.12
CA ALA A 171 2.18 10.25 -5.21
C ALA A 171 1.06 9.76 -6.14
N ALA A 172 1.37 9.22 -7.31
CA ALA A 172 0.37 8.66 -8.23
C ALA A 172 -0.30 7.39 -7.66
N ARG A 173 0.47 6.53 -6.99
CA ARG A 173 -0.08 5.37 -6.26
C ARG A 173 -0.98 5.80 -5.10
N TRP A 174 -0.58 6.84 -4.36
CA TRP A 174 -1.41 7.40 -3.29
C TRP A 174 -2.69 8.03 -3.83
N ALA A 175 -2.62 8.78 -4.93
CA ALA A 175 -3.79 9.38 -5.57
C ALA A 175 -4.78 8.31 -6.04
N ALA A 176 -4.31 7.26 -6.72
CA ALA A 176 -5.15 6.14 -7.15
C ALA A 176 -5.80 5.41 -5.95
N ARG A 177 -5.09 5.27 -4.83
CA ARG A 177 -5.63 4.65 -3.61
C ARG A 177 -6.70 5.52 -2.95
N VAL A 178 -6.47 6.83 -2.89
CA VAL A 178 -7.46 7.81 -2.38
C VAL A 178 -8.70 7.82 -3.27
N GLU A 179 -8.54 7.79 -4.59
CA GLU A 179 -9.65 7.75 -5.55
C GLU A 179 -10.47 6.46 -5.41
N ALA A 180 -9.82 5.29 -5.35
CA ALA A 180 -10.49 4.01 -5.15
C ALA A 180 -11.26 3.97 -3.82
N TRP A 181 -10.64 4.46 -2.74
CA TRP A 181 -11.25 4.56 -1.43
C TRP A 181 -12.46 5.52 -1.43
N PHE A 182 -12.34 6.68 -2.08
CA PHE A 182 -13.45 7.62 -2.26
C PHE A 182 -14.61 6.99 -3.05
N GLY A 183 -14.32 6.24 -4.10
CA GLY A 183 -15.32 5.53 -4.89
C GLY A 183 -16.09 4.51 -4.06
N THR A 184 -15.40 3.78 -3.17
CA THR A 184 -16.06 2.82 -2.26
C THR A 184 -16.93 3.52 -1.22
N LEU A 185 -16.46 4.68 -0.75
CA LEU A 185 -17.18 5.53 0.19
C LEU A 185 -18.48 6.04 -0.43
N ILE A 186 -18.44 6.65 -1.62
CA ILE A 186 -19.59 7.29 -2.30
C ILE A 186 -20.79 6.33 -2.47
N GLN A 187 -20.55 5.03 -2.56
CA GLN A 187 -21.62 4.03 -2.69
C GLN A 187 -22.38 3.74 -1.38
N ARG A 188 -21.94 4.27 -0.22
CA ARG A 188 -22.63 4.03 1.05
C ARG A 188 -23.84 4.96 1.21
N PRO A 189 -25.05 4.44 1.48
CA PRO A 189 -26.27 5.25 1.57
C PRO A 189 -26.29 6.28 2.72
N ARG A 190 -25.34 6.23 3.66
CA ARG A 190 -25.22 7.18 4.79
C ARG A 190 -24.21 8.32 4.55
N ILE A 191 -23.57 8.37 3.38
CA ILE A 191 -22.46 9.28 3.17
C ILE A 191 -22.80 10.75 3.24
N ALA A 192 -24.01 11.14 2.82
CA ALA A 192 -24.39 12.54 2.84
C ALA A 192 -24.33 13.12 4.26
N TRP A 193 -24.69 12.31 5.26
CA TRP A 193 -24.69 12.73 6.65
C TRP A 193 -23.28 12.70 7.27
N GLU A 194 -22.51 11.63 7.03
CA GLU A 194 -21.13 11.52 7.50
C GLU A 194 -20.21 12.56 6.86
N GLY A 195 -20.38 12.82 5.55
CA GLY A 195 -19.66 13.84 4.81
C GLY A 195 -19.98 15.25 5.29
N ALA A 196 -21.24 15.56 5.56
CA ALA A 196 -21.63 16.84 6.16
C ALA A 196 -21.01 17.02 7.55
N TYR A 197 -21.00 15.96 8.38
CA TYR A 197 -20.37 15.99 9.69
C TYR A 197 -18.87 16.24 9.58
N VAL A 198 -18.14 15.45 8.79
CA VAL A 198 -16.68 15.62 8.61
C VAL A 198 -16.37 17.01 8.05
N MET A 199 -17.11 17.47 7.04
CA MET A 199 -16.91 18.80 6.47
C MET A 199 -17.17 19.91 7.48
N SER A 200 -18.19 19.78 8.34
CA SER A 200 -18.44 20.73 9.41
C SER A 200 -17.32 20.74 10.46
N VAL A 201 -16.78 19.57 10.84
CA VAL A 201 -15.64 19.47 11.75
C VAL A 201 -14.41 20.14 11.15
N VAL A 202 -14.12 19.89 9.86
CA VAL A 202 -13.01 20.54 9.15
C VAL A 202 -13.21 22.06 9.09
N LEU A 203 -14.42 22.53 8.81
CA LEU A 203 -14.72 23.96 8.77
C LEU A 203 -14.56 24.60 10.16
N VAL A 204 -15.02 23.94 11.22
CA VAL A 204 -14.80 24.39 12.60
C VAL A 204 -13.32 24.41 12.93
N LEU A 205 -12.54 23.39 12.58
CA LEU A 205 -11.09 23.39 12.80
C LEU A 205 -10.41 24.52 12.01
N LEU A 206 -10.83 24.75 10.76
CA LEU A 206 -10.32 25.85 9.94
C LEU A 206 -10.69 27.24 10.46
N VAL A 207 -11.78 27.39 11.22
CA VAL A 207 -12.20 28.71 11.70
C VAL A 207 -11.83 28.94 13.17
N SER A 208 -11.82 27.90 13.99
CA SER A 208 -11.69 28.02 15.45
C SER A 208 -10.29 27.74 15.98
N PHE A 209 -9.39 27.11 15.21
CA PHE A 209 -8.06 26.80 15.71
C PHE A 209 -7.15 28.05 15.72
N PRO A 210 -6.50 28.39 16.85
CA PRO A 210 -5.60 29.54 16.95
C PRO A 210 -4.32 29.27 16.16
N GLY A 211 -4.25 29.80 14.94
CA GLY A 211 -3.21 29.50 13.96
C GLY A 211 -3.76 29.01 12.62
N SER A 212 -5.06 28.80 12.51
CA SER A 212 -5.70 28.49 11.24
C SER A 212 -5.75 29.70 10.32
N PRO A 213 -5.55 29.54 8.99
CA PRO A 213 -5.61 30.63 8.03
C PRO A 213 -6.93 31.40 8.00
N LEU A 214 -8.04 30.76 8.38
CA LEU A 214 -9.37 31.39 8.34
C LEU A 214 -9.84 31.92 9.69
N ALA A 215 -9.00 31.89 10.73
CA ALA A 215 -9.39 32.33 12.07
C ALA A 215 -9.83 33.81 12.12
N ALA A 216 -9.33 34.66 11.22
CA ALA A 216 -9.70 36.07 11.12
C ALA A 216 -10.97 36.34 10.29
N VAL A 217 -11.45 35.36 9.52
CA VAL A 217 -12.58 35.55 8.59
C VAL A 217 -13.89 35.91 9.30
N PRO A 218 -14.27 35.26 10.42
CA PRO A 218 -15.53 35.61 11.11
C PRO A 218 -15.55 37.04 11.64
N GLN A 219 -14.42 37.53 12.16
CA GLN A 219 -14.32 38.91 12.66
C GLN A 219 -14.46 39.92 11.52
N LYS A 220 -13.77 39.69 10.39
CA LYS A 220 -13.89 40.55 9.21
C LYS A 220 -15.31 40.52 8.62
N ALA A 221 -15.94 39.34 8.56
CA ALA A 221 -17.32 39.21 8.08
C ALA A 221 -18.30 39.98 8.97
N LEU A 222 -18.08 39.96 10.30
CA LEU A 222 -18.90 40.71 11.25
C LEU A 222 -18.68 42.23 11.12
N GLU A 223 -17.44 42.69 10.96
CA GLU A 223 -17.11 44.10 10.71
C GLU A 223 -17.78 44.60 9.41
N LEU A 224 -17.74 43.79 8.34
CA LEU A 224 -18.44 44.10 7.09
C LEU A 224 -19.96 44.15 7.26
N ALA A 225 -20.55 43.20 8.00
CA ALA A 225 -21.99 43.19 8.24
C ALA A 225 -22.49 44.36 9.12
N GLN A 226 -21.62 44.87 10.00
CA GLN A 226 -21.90 46.06 10.82
C GLN A 226 -21.69 47.38 10.05
N THR A 227 -20.97 47.34 8.93
CA THR A 227 -20.77 48.49 8.07
C THR A 227 -21.98 48.63 7.13
N ASP A 228 -22.56 49.84 7.11
CA ASP A 228 -23.79 50.25 6.39
C ASP A 228 -24.25 49.31 5.24
N PRO A 229 -25.44 48.67 5.35
CA PRO A 229 -25.91 47.67 4.40
C PRO A 229 -26.09 48.18 2.96
N ASN A 230 -26.08 49.51 2.76
CA ASN A 230 -26.16 50.12 1.42
C ASN A 230 -24.83 50.10 0.64
N LYS A 231 -23.72 49.60 1.21
CA LYS A 231 -22.41 49.51 0.54
C LYS A 231 -22.02 48.09 0.06
N ILE A 232 -22.96 47.13 0.09
CA ILE A 232 -22.68 45.69 -0.04
C ILE A 232 -22.41 45.20 -1.49
N GLU A 233 -22.44 46.05 -2.52
CA GLU A 233 -22.22 45.59 -3.91
C GLU A 233 -20.74 45.46 -4.34
N GLN A 234 -19.79 46.19 -3.73
CA GLN A 234 -18.34 46.06 -4.01
C GLN A 234 -17.50 45.09 -3.13
N PRO A 235 -17.89 44.69 -1.90
CA PRO A 235 -17.01 43.94 -1.00
C PRO A 235 -16.78 42.47 -1.36
N PHE A 236 -17.61 41.86 -2.21
CA PHE A 236 -17.46 40.43 -2.51
C PHE A 236 -16.19 40.12 -3.33
N VAL A 237 -15.83 40.99 -4.27
CA VAL A 237 -14.62 40.83 -5.10
C VAL A 237 -13.35 41.06 -4.27
N GLU A 238 -13.36 42.05 -3.37
CA GLU A 238 -12.24 42.29 -2.44
C GLU A 238 -12.10 41.17 -1.40
N LEU A 239 -13.21 40.61 -0.94
CA LEU A 239 -13.21 39.46 -0.05
C LEU A 239 -12.63 38.22 -0.75
N GLU A 240 -13.03 37.94 -1.99
CA GLU A 240 -12.50 36.82 -2.78
C GLU A 240 -11.00 36.96 -3.04
N ALA A 241 -10.54 38.16 -3.42
CA ALA A 241 -9.11 38.45 -3.58
C ALA A 241 -8.35 38.30 -2.24
N GLY A 242 -8.94 38.74 -1.13
CA GLY A 242 -8.38 38.60 0.21
C GLY A 242 -8.27 37.14 0.66
N ILE A 243 -9.30 36.32 0.40
CA ILE A 243 -9.31 34.89 0.71
C ILE A 243 -8.24 34.16 -0.13
N ASN A 244 -8.17 34.42 -1.43
CA ASN A 244 -7.18 33.80 -2.30
C ASN A 244 -5.74 34.16 -1.91
N THR A 245 -5.51 35.43 -1.53
CA THR A 245 -4.20 35.88 -1.07
C THR A 245 -3.82 35.20 0.25
N ALA A 246 -4.71 35.23 1.25
CA ALA A 246 -4.48 34.59 2.55
C ALA A 246 -4.30 33.06 2.44
N ALA A 247 -5.07 32.40 1.57
CA ALA A 247 -4.94 30.98 1.29
C ALA A 247 -3.58 30.66 0.65
N SER A 248 -3.13 31.48 -0.31
CA SER A 248 -1.83 31.30 -0.94
C SER A 248 -0.68 31.51 0.05
N GLU A 249 -0.74 32.55 0.88
CA GLU A 249 0.28 32.85 1.90
C GLU A 249 0.35 31.77 2.97
N ALA A 250 -0.82 31.29 3.44
CA ALA A 250 -0.90 30.17 4.37
C ALA A 250 -0.39 28.87 3.76
N TRP A 251 -0.68 28.60 2.48
CA TRP A 251 -0.17 27.44 1.75
C TRP A 251 1.36 27.49 1.65
N PHE A 252 1.95 28.62 1.27
CA PHE A 252 3.40 28.78 1.21
C PHE A 252 4.06 28.68 2.59
N THR A 253 3.44 29.25 3.63
CA THR A 253 3.93 29.19 5.01
C THR A 253 3.90 27.75 5.53
N THR A 254 2.78 27.05 5.34
CA THR A 254 2.63 25.64 5.72
C THR A 254 3.62 24.78 4.95
N ARG A 255 3.75 24.96 3.63
CA ARG A 255 4.73 24.23 2.81
C ARG A 255 6.17 24.46 3.27
N LYS A 256 6.51 25.68 3.67
CA LYS A 256 7.85 26.02 4.21
C LYS A 256 8.07 25.35 5.56
N VAL A 257 7.09 25.37 6.46
CA VAL A 257 7.17 24.69 7.76
C VAL A 257 7.27 23.18 7.56
N THR A 258 6.45 22.57 6.71
CA THR A 258 6.51 21.13 6.39
C THR A 258 7.85 20.75 5.79
N ARG A 259 8.38 21.53 4.84
CA ARG A 259 9.71 21.27 4.26
C ARG A 259 10.80 21.38 5.34
N THR A 260 10.71 22.34 6.24
CA THR A 260 11.67 22.52 7.34
C THR A 260 11.55 21.40 8.37
N LEU A 261 10.34 20.93 8.67
CA LEU A 261 10.09 19.80 9.57
C LEU A 261 10.54 18.48 8.96
N VAL A 262 10.31 18.25 7.67
CA VAL A 262 10.80 17.06 6.94
C VAL A 262 12.33 17.04 6.91
N VAL A 263 12.97 18.17 6.62
CA VAL A 263 14.44 18.29 6.66
C VAL A 263 14.99 18.14 8.08
N LYS A 264 14.30 18.71 9.09
CA LYS A 264 14.74 18.58 10.49
C LYS A 264 14.52 17.17 11.03
N ALA A 265 13.45 16.49 10.61
CA ALA A 265 13.19 15.10 10.93
C ALA A 265 14.21 14.16 10.26
N SER A 266 14.60 14.41 9.01
CA SER A 266 15.62 13.61 8.33
C SER A 266 17.04 13.83 8.89
N VAL A 267 17.36 15.05 9.32
CA VAL A 267 18.65 15.33 9.99
C VAL A 267 18.66 14.78 11.42
N SER A 268 17.57 14.94 12.17
CA SER A 268 17.43 14.40 13.54
C SER A 268 17.45 12.88 13.56
N SER A 269 16.83 12.19 12.60
CA SER A 269 16.88 10.73 12.53
C SER A 269 18.30 10.24 12.19
N GLY A 270 19.03 10.95 11.33
CA GLY A 270 20.44 10.69 11.06
C GLY A 270 21.35 10.88 12.28
N ASP A 271 21.09 11.87 13.13
CA ASP A 271 21.87 12.09 14.36
C ASP A 271 21.58 11.05 15.44
N VAL A 272 20.31 10.66 15.62
CA VAL A 272 19.91 9.59 16.54
C VAL A 272 20.50 8.25 16.08
N TYR A 273 20.45 7.95 14.78
CA TYR A 273 21.05 6.74 14.21
C TYR A 273 22.57 6.72 14.37
N ARG A 274 23.26 7.84 14.08
CA ARG A 274 24.72 7.95 14.27
C ARG A 274 25.14 7.80 15.73
N LYS A 275 24.32 8.28 16.68
CA LYS A 275 24.57 8.07 18.12
C LYS A 275 24.38 6.61 18.51
N ALA A 276 23.26 6.00 18.11
CA ALA A 276 22.98 4.59 18.37
C ALA A 276 24.07 3.66 17.78
N LYS A 277 24.54 3.92 16.55
CA LYS A 277 25.64 3.19 15.91
C LYS A 277 26.95 3.28 16.70
N ARG A 278 27.25 4.46 17.26
CA ARG A 278 28.45 4.68 18.08
C ARG A 278 28.36 3.93 19.41
N ASP A 279 27.20 3.99 20.05
CA ASP A 279 26.94 3.31 21.33
C ASP A 279 26.97 1.77 21.14
N LEU A 280 26.43 1.26 20.04
CA LEU A 280 26.50 -0.16 19.66
C LEU A 280 27.94 -0.60 19.32
N GLY A 281 28.71 0.22 18.60
CA GLY A 281 30.12 -0.06 18.31
C GLY A 281 30.94 -0.22 19.60
N THR A 282 30.78 0.70 20.55
CA THR A 282 31.47 0.62 21.84
C THR A 282 31.08 -0.61 22.67
N LEU A 283 29.84 -1.08 22.52
CA LEU A 283 29.35 -2.27 23.21
C LEU A 283 29.94 -3.55 22.61
N TRP A 284 30.07 -3.60 21.28
CA TRP A 284 30.74 -4.71 20.59
C TRP A 284 32.23 -4.77 20.90
N ASP A 285 32.92 -3.63 20.92
CA ASP A 285 34.34 -3.57 21.29
C ASP A 285 34.57 -4.10 22.72
N SER A 286 33.64 -3.80 23.65
CA SER A 286 33.69 -4.33 25.03
C SER A 286 33.49 -5.85 25.09
N ILE A 287 32.56 -6.40 24.30
CA ILE A 287 32.32 -7.85 24.27
C ILE A 287 33.51 -8.58 23.65
N ALA A 288 34.11 -8.00 22.59
CA ALA A 288 35.27 -8.56 21.93
C ALA A 288 36.49 -8.58 22.88
N SER A 289 36.73 -7.50 23.64
CA SER A 289 37.83 -7.45 24.60
C SER A 289 37.66 -8.43 25.76
N ASP A 290 36.43 -8.66 26.22
CA ASP A 290 36.18 -9.61 27.31
C ASP A 290 36.46 -11.06 26.84
N THR A 291 36.13 -11.37 25.58
CA THR A 291 36.34 -12.71 25.01
C THR A 291 37.82 -13.06 24.84
N GLU A 292 38.66 -12.08 24.46
CA GLU A 292 40.11 -12.29 24.35
C GLU A 292 40.75 -12.50 25.74
N SER A 293 40.27 -11.80 26.76
CA SER A 293 40.77 -11.96 28.13
C SER A 293 40.48 -13.35 28.73
N GLU A 294 39.32 -13.94 28.42
CA GLU A 294 38.97 -15.30 28.86
C GLU A 294 39.81 -16.39 28.14
N GLN A 295 40.17 -16.16 26.87
CA GLN A 295 41.00 -17.11 26.11
C GLN A 295 42.45 -17.13 26.58
N GLU A 296 43.07 -15.97 26.86
CA GLU A 296 44.42 -15.92 27.41
C GLU A 296 44.49 -16.60 28.79
N GLN A 297 43.48 -16.39 29.64
CA GLN A 297 43.44 -17.01 30.97
C GLN A 297 43.29 -18.54 30.90
N THR A 298 42.48 -19.05 29.97
CA THR A 298 42.31 -20.49 29.78
C THR A 298 43.56 -21.15 29.19
N GLN A 299 44.31 -20.44 28.34
CA GLN A 299 45.54 -20.95 27.73
C GLN A 299 46.71 -20.98 28.73
N GLU A 300 46.79 -20.03 29.66
CA GLU A 300 47.80 -20.01 30.72
C GLU A 300 47.58 -21.12 31.77
N GLU A 301 46.32 -21.40 32.14
CA GLU A 301 45.99 -22.52 33.04
C GLU A 301 46.24 -23.91 32.40
N ALA A 302 46.06 -24.05 31.08
CA ALA A 302 46.34 -25.30 30.38
C ALA A 302 47.85 -25.60 30.29
N SER A 303 48.70 -24.58 30.21
CA SER A 303 50.16 -24.75 30.08
C SER A 303 50.81 -25.21 31.40
N THR A 304 50.24 -24.84 32.56
CA THR A 304 50.83 -25.18 33.87
C THR A 304 50.52 -26.59 34.36
N ASN A 305 49.53 -27.29 33.78
CA ASN A 305 49.15 -28.66 34.17
C ASN A 305 49.88 -29.78 33.40
N GLY A 306 50.77 -29.44 32.45
CA GLY A 306 51.47 -30.42 31.61
C GLY A 306 52.78 -30.98 32.18
N GLU A 307 53.32 -30.41 33.25
CA GLU A 307 54.70 -30.66 33.71
C GLU A 307 54.75 -31.40 35.06
N SER A 308 54.12 -32.58 35.12
CA SER A 308 54.35 -33.54 36.20
C SER A 308 54.09 -34.97 35.73
N LYS A 309 55.14 -35.59 35.17
CA LYS A 309 55.28 -37.05 35.08
C LYS A 309 56.74 -37.44 34.90
#